data_AF-A0A957TIN4-F1
#
_entry.id   AF-A0A957TIN4-F1
#
_cell.length_a   1.000
_cell.length_b   1.000
_cell.length_c   1.000
_cell.angle_alpha   90.00
_cell.angle_beta   90.00
_cell.angle_gamma   90.00
#
_symmetry.space_group_name_H-M   'P 1'
#
loop_
_entity.id
_entity.type
_entity.pdbx_description
1 polymer ?
#
loop_
_entity_poly.entity_id
_entity_poly.type
_entity_poly.pdbx_seq_one_letter_code
_entity_poly.pdbx_strand_id
1 'polypeptide(L)' 'MNQLMQDEHNLNPPPHLDQIEAETVAAGFTMASDRLTGSLLRTLAATKPGGALLELGTGSGLSTAWIL' A
#
# COMPACT_ATOMS: atom_id res chain seq x y z
N MET A 1 26.29 2.27 -4.49
CA MET A 1 25.65 3.33 -3.68
C MET A 1 24.84 2.61 -2.60
N ASN A 2 25.28 2.78 -1.35
CA ASN A 2 24.87 2.21 -0.06
C ASN A 2 23.70 1.22 0.10
N GLN A 3 24.07 0.09 0.70
CA GLN A 3 23.26 -1.00 1.26
C GLN A 3 22.67 -0.66 2.65
N LEU A 4 22.20 0.58 2.88
CA LEU A 4 21.93 1.12 4.23
C LEU A 4 20.48 1.50 4.59
N MET A 5 19.48 1.24 3.74
CA MET A 5 18.06 1.33 4.13
C MET A 5 17.28 0.21 3.44
N GLN A 6 17.10 -0.92 4.14
CA GLN A 6 16.13 -1.94 3.75
C GLN A 6 14.83 -1.69 4.50
N ASP A 7 14.23 -0.52 4.29
CA ASP A 7 13.05 -0.07 5.04
C ASP A 7 11.85 -1.00 4.85
N GLU A 8 11.85 -1.75 3.74
CA GLU A 8 10.80 -2.72 3.43
C GLU A 8 11.00 -4.10 4.06
N HIS A 9 12.16 -4.39 4.69
CA HIS A 9 12.49 -5.73 5.19
C HIS A 9 11.50 -6.27 6.23
N ASN A 10 10.89 -5.37 7.01
CA ASN A 10 9.92 -5.73 8.06
C ASN A 10 8.47 -5.59 7.60
N LEU A 11 8.21 -5.33 6.32
CA LEU A 11 6.84 -5.23 5.82
C LEU A 11 6.18 -6.60 5.79
N ASN A 12 4.90 -6.62 6.18
CA ASN A 12 4.01 -7.76 6.00
C ASN A 12 2.90 -7.35 5.01
N PRO A 13 3.18 -7.42 3.69
CA PRO A 13 2.25 -6.94 2.68
C PRO A 13 0.94 -7.74 2.67
N PRO A 14 -0.19 -7.12 2.29
CA PRO A 14 -1.44 -7.84 2.07
C PRO A 14 -1.29 -8.90 0.97
N PRO A 15 -2.17 -9.91 0.96
CA PRO A 15 -2.28 -10.82 -0.17
C PRO A 15 -2.43 -10.06 -1.49
N HIS A 16 -1.85 -10.60 -2.56
CA HIS A 16 -1.96 -10.08 -3.93
C HIS A 16 -1.34 -8.69 -4.20
N LEU A 17 -0.65 -8.07 -3.24
CA LEU A 17 -0.03 -6.75 -3.45
C LEU A 17 0.88 -6.74 -4.69
N ASP A 18 1.77 -7.73 -4.82
CA ASP A 18 2.69 -7.84 -5.95
C ASP A 18 1.96 -7.93 -7.30
N GLN A 19 0.78 -8.58 -7.34
CA GLN A 19 -0.04 -8.68 -8.55
C GLN A 19 -0.66 -7.33 -8.89
N ILE A 20 -1.21 -6.62 -7.89
CA ILE A 20 -1.76 -5.27 -8.07
C ILE A 20 -0.66 -4.33 -8.55
N GLU A 21 0.54 -4.39 -7.99
CA GLU A 21 1.69 -3.58 -8.43
C GLU A 21 2.05 -3.87 -9.90
N ALA A 22 2.13 -5.14 -10.28
CA ALA A 22 2.41 -5.54 -11.66
C ALA A 22 1.35 -5.02 -12.63
N GLU A 23 0.06 -5.14 -12.28
CA GLU A 23 -1.05 -4.62 -13.09
C GLU A 23 -1.08 -3.10 -13.14
N THR A 24 -0.73 -2.43 -12.04
CA THR A 24 -0.61 -0.96 -11.97
C THR A 24 0.45 -0.46 -12.96
N VAL A 25 1.61 -1.13 -13.00
CA VAL A 25 2.69 -0.84 -13.95
C VAL A 25 2.24 -1.14 -15.38
N ALA A 26 1.60 -2.29 -15.61
CA ALA A 26 1.12 -2.67 -16.94
C ALA A 26 0.06 -1.70 -17.49
N ALA A 27 -0.77 -1.12 -16.61
CA ALA A 27 -1.74 -0.09 -16.96
C ALA A 27 -1.12 1.29 -17.23
N GLY A 28 0.18 1.47 -16.97
CA GLY A 28 0.86 2.76 -17.10
C GLY A 28 0.43 3.78 -16.05
N PHE A 29 -0.10 3.34 -14.90
CA PHE A 29 -0.54 4.24 -13.83
C PHE A 29 0.67 4.69 -12.99
N THR A 30 1.02 5.98 -13.08
CA THR A 30 2.27 6.52 -12.52
C THR A 30 2.12 7.20 -11.15
N MET A 31 0.90 7.27 -10.61
CA MET A 31 0.59 7.97 -9.34
C MET A 31 0.31 6.99 -8.19
N ALA A 32 0.86 5.77 -8.27
CA ALA A 32 0.69 4.74 -7.26
C ALA A 32 1.36 5.14 -5.92
N SER A 33 0.73 4.75 -4.80
CA SER A 33 1.36 4.85 -3.48
C SER A 33 2.46 3.79 -3.30
N ASP A 34 3.51 4.11 -2.53
CA ASP A 34 4.56 3.15 -2.18
C ASP A 34 4.15 2.22 -1.01
N ARG A 35 4.93 1.15 -0.81
CA ARG A 35 4.65 0.12 0.19
C ARG A 35 4.72 0.65 1.63
N LEU A 36 5.63 1.58 1.91
CA LEU A 36 5.76 2.18 3.24
C LEU A 36 4.54 3.05 3.59
N THR A 37 4.02 3.81 2.62
CA THR A 37 2.77 4.56 2.73
C THR A 37 1.61 3.62 3.00
N GLY A 38 1.50 2.52 2.26
CA GLY A 38 0.50 1.48 2.51
C GLY A 38 0.56 0.92 3.94
N SER A 39 1.76 0.56 4.41
CA SER A 39 1.97 0.08 5.79
C SER A 39 1.58 1.10 6.86
N LEU A 40 1.86 2.39 6.63
CA LEU A 40 1.43 3.47 7.50
C LEU A 40 -0.10 3.58 7.53
N LEU A 41 -0.76 3.57 6.36
CA LEU A 41 -2.22 3.64 6.25
C LEU A 41 -2.90 2.47 6.97
N ARG A 42 -2.38 1.24 6.83
CA ARG A 42 -2.83 0.08 7.59
C ARG A 42 -2.77 0.33 9.09
N THR A 43 -1.63 0.84 9.57
CA THR A 43 -1.42 1.13 10.99
C THR A 43 -2.44 2.14 11.50
N LEU A 44 -2.70 3.21 10.75
CA LEU A 44 -3.70 4.23 11.09
C LEU A 44 -5.12 3.66 11.07
N ALA A 45 -5.48 2.88 10.05
CA ALA A 45 -6.78 2.22 9.94
C ALA A 45 -7.06 1.31 11.15
N ALA A 46 -6.06 0.53 11.58
CA ALA A 46 -6.16 -0.35 12.73
C ALA A 46 -6.44 0.39 14.06
N THR A 47 -6.12 1.69 14.17
CA THR A 47 -6.45 2.49 15.37
C THR A 47 -7.95 2.80 15.52
N LYS A 48 -8.77 2.47 14.52
CA LYS A 48 -10.21 2.74 14.48
C LYS A 48 -11.01 1.44 14.36
N PRO A 49 -11.00 0.56 15.37
CA PRO A 49 -11.81 -0.65 15.36
C PRO A 49 -13.30 -0.31 15.19
N GLY A 50 -13.96 -0.92 14.20
CA GLY A 50 -15.36 -0.62 13.85
C GLY A 50 -15.58 0.75 13.19
N GLY A 51 -14.51 1.47 12.84
CA GLY A 51 -14.58 2.73 12.12
C GLY A 51 -14.95 2.54 10.65
N ALA A 52 -15.53 3.58 10.06
CA ALA A 52 -15.73 3.68 8.62
C ALA A 52 -14.64 4.58 8.03
N LEU A 53 -13.93 4.09 7.00
CA LEU A 53 -12.90 4.83 6.28
C LEU A 53 -13.40 5.17 4.88
N LEU A 54 -13.09 6.40 4.44
CA LEU A 54 -13.36 6.87 3.09
C LEU A 54 -12.03 7.08 2.37
N GLU A 55 -11.83 6.37 1.27
CA GLU A 55 -10.72 6.60 0.35
C GLU A 55 -11.20 7.45 -0.84
N LEU A 56 -10.56 8.60 -1.05
CA LEU A 56 -10.83 9.46 -2.20
C LEU A 56 -9.61 9.41 -3.12
N GLY A 57 -9.77 8.77 -4.29
CA GLY A 57 -8.67 8.54 -5.23
C GLY A 57 -7.97 7.20 -5.01
N THR A 58 -8.70 6.10 -5.20
CA THR A 58 -8.22 4.72 -5.06
C THR A 58 -7.10 4.33 -6.05
N GLY A 59 -7.00 5.02 -7.19
CA GLY A 59 -6.03 4.66 -8.23
C GLY A 59 -6.25 3.22 -8.70
N SER A 60 -5.20 2.39 -8.65
CA SER A 60 -5.25 0.95 -8.94
C SER A 60 -5.61 0.07 -7.74
N GLY A 61 -5.86 0.64 -6.56
CA GLY A 61 -6.22 -0.10 -5.35
C GLY A 61 -5.05 -0.53 -4.46
N LEU A 62 -3.84 -0.04 -4.69
CA LEU A 62 -2.67 -0.37 -3.87
C LEU A 62 -2.86 0.00 -2.40
N SER A 63 -3.18 1.26 -2.09
CA SER A 63 -3.44 1.71 -0.72
C SER A 63 -4.66 1.02 -0.10
N THR A 64 -5.71 0.80 -0.90
CA THR A 64 -6.89 0.04 -0.47
C THR A 64 -6.54 -1.35 0.01
N ALA A 65 -5.67 -2.08 -0.71
CA ALA A 65 -5.24 -3.42 -0.33
C ALA A 65 -4.52 -3.45 1.03
N TRP A 66 -3.85 -2.37 1.41
CA TRP A 66 -3.23 -2.27 2.73
C TRP A 66 -4.24 -2.00 3.86
N ILE A 67 -5.33 -1.29 3.56
CA ILE A 67 -6.36 -0.89 4.53
C ILE A 67 -7.34 -2.04 4.85
N LEU A 68 -7.66 -2.88 3.87
CA LEU A 68 -8.57 -4.03 3.98
C LEU A 68 -7.87 -5.29 4.51
#